data_AF-A0A8E2AYX6-F1
#
_entry.id   AF-A0A8E2AYX6-F1
#
_cell.length_a   1.000
_cell.length_b   1.000
_cell.length_c   1.000
_cell.angle_alpha   90.00
_cell.angle_beta   90.00
_cell.angle_gamma   90.00
#
_symmetry.space_group_name_H-M   'P 1'
#
loop_
_entity.id
_entity.type
_entity.pdbx_description
1 polymer ?
#
loop_
_entity_poly.entity_id
_entity_poly.type
_entity_poly.pdbx_seq_one_letter_code
_entity_poly.pdbx_strand_id
1 'polypeptide(L)'
;MESRSLAEQERDVKELLRRAERTQLKDASARKDALKRLIDLAHSPHASLKIIAATNFKHFVKDFPELEDDAINAVYDLCEDQSSQVRIKGYAAIVEVSQAQHKWVKRNADVLVQLLQSDEPEEVTFVKRALTQHLDMDPAVTLGVLCDQIVPPDELMDEEEQAIRDRLRSLVLSFVTGEAKRAIIERHTSTLGSPAEEVLVNGLFKAITKLTQIDVNIIVREILISLSTFKPHSPRTTQLLDIVLDRAKEALKVDLPPGSERSSLDYSRPFLDLASFIAIDRRLTSSSPLLRLYHQQLMPKLTLLRLVEDARIFVISNVAKTLAALEEASPAEASVSSEDLQLRRHSPDMCVALLQLFSEPSLGDSRPWSACRILLDVCVRVRDISLLSSPPHP
;
A
#
# COMPACT_ATOMS: atom_id res chain seq x y z
N MET A 1 18.14 14.62 -56.69
CA MET A 1 18.52 13.60 -55.69
C MET A 1 17.27 12.79 -55.41
N GLU A 2 17.19 11.59 -55.97
CA GLU A 2 16.06 10.68 -55.72
C GLU A 2 16.03 10.33 -54.23
N SER A 3 14.87 10.53 -53.62
CA SER A 3 14.62 10.10 -52.24
C SER A 3 14.83 8.60 -52.15
N ARG A 4 15.81 8.14 -51.37
CA ARG A 4 16.04 6.70 -51.13
C ARG A 4 14.75 6.07 -50.63
N SER A 5 14.43 4.88 -51.11
CA SER A 5 13.22 4.18 -50.67
C SER A 5 13.31 3.86 -49.17
N LEU A 6 12.17 3.80 -48.47
CA LEU A 6 12.13 3.49 -47.03
C LEU A 6 12.81 2.14 -46.72
N ALA A 7 12.62 1.13 -47.59
CA ALA A 7 13.23 -0.18 -47.43
C ALA A 7 14.77 -0.14 -47.51
N GLU A 8 15.33 0.70 -48.40
CA GLU A 8 16.77 0.92 -48.46
C GLU A 8 17.27 1.64 -47.21
N GLN A 9 16.55 2.65 -46.73
CA GLN A 9 16.91 3.35 -45.49
C GLN A 9 16.92 2.41 -44.28
N GLU A 10 15.91 1.55 -44.12
CA GLU A 10 15.87 0.55 -43.06
C GLU A 10 17.05 -0.42 -43.13
N ARG A 11 17.40 -0.87 -44.34
CA ARG A 11 18.51 -1.79 -44.55
C ARG A 11 19.85 -1.12 -44.21
N ASP A 12 20.05 0.12 -44.66
CA ASP A 12 21.25 0.90 -44.40
C ASP A 12 21.45 1.12 -42.90
N VAL A 13 20.38 1.50 -42.20
CA VAL A 13 20.40 1.69 -40.74
C VAL A 13 20.74 0.39 -40.03
N LYS A 14 20.05 -0.72 -40.35
CA LYS A 14 20.31 -2.03 -39.72
C LYS A 14 21.76 -2.48 -39.92
N GLU A 15 22.32 -2.26 -41.11
CA GLU A 15 23.72 -2.60 -41.39
C GLU A 15 24.70 -1.69 -40.63
N LEU A 16 24.41 -0.40 -40.50
CA LEU A 16 25.20 0.53 -39.69
C LEU A 16 25.23 0.06 -38.23
N LEU A 17 24.07 -0.22 -37.64
CA LEU A 17 23.94 -0.66 -36.25
C LEU A 17 24.67 -1.99 -36.02
N ARG A 18 24.51 -2.96 -36.92
CA ARG A 18 25.20 -4.26 -36.85
C ARG A 18 26.72 -4.12 -36.90
N ARG A 19 27.24 -3.20 -37.72
CA ARG A 19 28.68 -2.92 -37.79
C ARG A 19 29.16 -2.28 -36.50
N ALA A 20 28.47 -1.24 -36.03
CA ALA A 20 28.80 -0.54 -34.80
C ALA A 20 28.79 -1.48 -33.57
N GLU A 21 27.83 -2.40 -33.50
CA GLU A 21 27.74 -3.36 -32.40
C GLU A 21 28.98 -4.28 -32.34
N ARG A 22 29.54 -4.66 -33.48
CA ARG A 22 30.73 -5.52 -33.59
C ARG A 22 32.05 -4.78 -33.34
N THR A 23 32.03 -3.45 -33.42
CA THR A 23 33.21 -2.62 -33.17
C THR A 23 33.57 -2.66 -31.69
N GLN A 24 34.85 -2.90 -31.37
CA GLN A 24 35.34 -2.84 -29.99
C GLN A 24 35.32 -1.40 -29.48
N LEU A 25 35.12 -1.21 -28.17
CA LEU A 25 35.04 0.11 -27.52
C LEU A 25 36.25 1.02 -27.77
N LYS A 26 37.41 0.44 -28.11
CA LYS A 26 38.63 1.19 -28.43
C LYS A 26 38.50 2.04 -29.72
N ASP A 27 37.56 1.70 -30.60
CA ASP A 27 37.21 2.45 -31.82
C ASP A 27 35.81 3.09 -31.68
N ALA A 28 35.65 3.94 -30.66
CA ALA A 28 34.36 4.44 -30.17
C ALA A 28 33.56 5.32 -31.16
N SER A 29 34.16 5.84 -32.23
CA SER A 29 33.49 6.78 -33.14
C SER A 29 32.26 6.16 -33.82
N ALA A 30 32.39 4.94 -34.36
CA ALA A 30 31.29 4.29 -35.07
C ALA A 30 30.10 3.96 -34.15
N ARG A 31 30.38 3.61 -32.88
CA ARG A 31 29.36 3.36 -31.86
C ARG A 31 28.68 4.65 -31.41
N LYS A 32 29.44 5.75 -31.31
CA LYS A 32 28.92 7.08 -31.00
C LYS A 32 28.01 7.59 -32.10
N ASP A 33 28.42 7.44 -33.36
CA ASP A 33 27.65 7.83 -34.53
C ASP A 33 26.38 6.98 -34.67
N ALA A 34 26.45 5.69 -34.31
CA ALA A 34 25.27 4.83 -34.22
C ALA A 34 24.28 5.33 -33.16
N LEU A 35 24.74 5.68 -31.95
CA LEU A 35 23.85 6.22 -30.91
C LEU A 35 23.20 7.54 -31.35
N LYS A 36 23.98 8.49 -31.89
CA LYS A 36 23.44 9.73 -32.46
C LYS A 36 22.39 9.46 -33.53
N ARG A 37 22.66 8.49 -34.41
CA ARG A 37 21.70 8.10 -35.43
C ARG A 37 20.43 7.52 -34.83
N LEU A 38 20.50 6.74 -33.75
CA LEU A 38 19.31 6.23 -33.05
C LEU A 38 18.47 7.37 -32.46
N ILE A 39 19.13 8.37 -31.86
CA ILE A 39 18.48 9.59 -31.36
C ILE A 39 17.73 10.28 -32.51
N ASP A 40 18.39 10.53 -33.64
CA ASP A 40 17.74 11.16 -34.81
C ASP A 40 16.55 10.35 -35.36
N LEU A 41 16.65 9.01 -35.34
CA LEU A 41 15.61 8.13 -35.85
C LEU A 41 14.37 8.08 -34.95
N ALA A 42 14.49 8.42 -33.66
CA ALA A 42 13.35 8.55 -32.76
C ALA A 42 12.36 9.63 -33.24
N HIS A 43 12.84 10.65 -33.96
CA HIS A 43 12.02 11.72 -34.54
C HIS A 43 11.63 11.48 -36.00
N SER A 44 11.90 10.29 -36.56
CA SER A 44 11.57 9.98 -37.96
C SER A 44 10.07 10.03 -38.24
N PRO A 45 9.62 10.47 -39.43
CA PRO A 45 8.21 10.35 -39.81
C PRO A 45 7.78 8.89 -40.05
N HIS A 46 8.71 7.93 -40.07
CA HIS A 46 8.43 6.54 -40.39
C HIS A 46 8.45 5.65 -39.14
N ALA A 47 7.31 5.03 -38.81
CA ALA A 47 7.16 4.15 -37.66
C ALA A 47 8.18 3.00 -37.63
N SER A 48 8.51 2.41 -38.78
CA SER A 48 9.48 1.32 -38.87
C SER A 48 10.90 1.74 -38.44
N LEU A 49 11.31 2.97 -38.77
CA LEU A 49 12.59 3.53 -38.35
C LEU A 49 12.63 3.86 -36.85
N LYS A 50 11.52 4.38 -36.32
CA LYS A 50 11.32 4.58 -34.87
C LYS A 50 11.40 3.28 -34.08
N ILE A 51 10.79 2.21 -34.59
CA ILE A 51 10.87 0.86 -33.99
C ILE A 51 12.31 0.33 -34.03
N ILE A 52 13.06 0.58 -35.11
CA ILE A 52 14.49 0.25 -35.15
C ILE A 52 15.25 1.03 -34.08
N ALA A 53 14.97 2.32 -33.89
CA ALA A 53 15.58 3.12 -32.82
C ALA A 53 15.32 2.50 -31.44
N ALA A 54 14.04 2.32 -31.09
CA ALA A 54 13.58 1.78 -29.81
C ALA A 54 14.27 0.46 -29.44
N THR A 55 14.41 -0.45 -30.40
CA THR A 55 14.96 -1.80 -30.17
C THR A 55 16.49 -1.86 -30.07
N ASN A 56 17.19 -0.75 -30.33
CA ASN A 56 18.65 -0.74 -30.42
C ASN A 56 19.37 0.17 -29.42
N PHE A 57 18.68 1.08 -28.72
CA PHE A 57 19.31 2.01 -27.75
C PHE A 57 20.18 1.29 -26.70
N LYS A 58 19.72 0.17 -26.16
CA LYS A 58 20.40 -0.63 -25.12
C LYS A 58 21.84 -1.02 -25.46
N HIS A 59 22.17 -1.14 -26.74
CA HIS A 59 23.48 -1.61 -27.19
C HIS A 59 24.57 -0.53 -27.08
N PHE A 60 24.18 0.75 -27.06
CA PHE A 60 25.12 1.87 -27.20
C PHE A 60 25.03 2.91 -26.08
N VAL A 61 23.86 3.06 -25.44
CA VAL A 61 23.60 4.14 -24.47
C VAL A 61 24.62 4.20 -23.33
N LYS A 62 25.05 3.04 -22.81
CA LYS A 62 25.99 2.95 -21.68
C LYS A 62 27.43 3.32 -22.02
N ASP A 63 27.76 3.37 -23.31
CA ASP A 63 29.14 3.60 -23.74
C ASP A 63 29.47 5.09 -23.82
N PHE A 64 28.44 5.96 -23.87
CA PHE A 64 28.57 7.40 -24.10
C PHE A 64 27.75 8.20 -23.08
N PRO A 65 28.25 8.35 -21.84
CA PRO A 65 27.55 9.12 -20.80
C PRO A 65 27.19 10.54 -21.22
N GLU A 66 27.95 11.15 -22.14
CA GLU A 66 27.70 12.50 -22.64
C GLU A 66 26.51 12.61 -23.62
N LEU A 67 26.00 11.50 -24.14
CA LEU A 67 24.82 11.44 -25.03
C LEU A 67 23.62 10.75 -24.36
N GLU A 68 23.78 10.39 -23.10
CA GLU A 68 22.85 9.52 -22.41
C GLU A 68 21.51 10.20 -22.16
N ASP A 69 21.52 11.45 -21.65
CA ASP A 69 20.30 12.21 -21.44
C ASP A 69 19.51 12.39 -22.75
N ASP A 70 20.21 12.70 -23.86
CA ASP A 70 19.59 12.83 -25.18
C ASP A 70 18.97 11.49 -25.65
N ALA A 71 19.66 10.37 -25.41
CA ALA A 71 19.15 9.05 -25.72
C ALA A 71 17.92 8.68 -24.86
N ILE A 72 17.92 9.02 -23.57
CA ILE A 72 16.76 8.80 -22.69
C ILE A 72 15.58 9.66 -23.13
N ASN A 73 15.79 10.94 -23.44
CA ASN A 73 14.72 11.81 -23.93
C ASN A 73 14.15 11.28 -25.26
N ALA A 74 15.00 10.81 -26.17
CA ALA A 74 14.56 10.17 -27.41
C ALA A 74 13.73 8.88 -27.17
N VAL A 75 14.02 8.11 -26.10
CA VAL A 75 13.18 6.98 -25.69
C VAL A 75 11.82 7.45 -25.18
N TYR A 76 11.75 8.57 -24.45
CA TYR A 76 10.47 9.13 -24.00
C TYR A 76 9.65 9.69 -25.16
N ASP A 77 10.27 10.33 -26.14
CA ASP A 77 9.58 10.77 -27.36
C ASP A 77 8.91 9.58 -28.09
N LEU A 78 9.55 8.41 -28.10
CA LEU A 78 8.97 7.19 -28.65
C LEU A 78 7.78 6.67 -27.83
N CYS A 79 7.76 6.92 -26.52
CA CYS A 79 6.65 6.55 -25.62
C CYS A 79 5.40 7.42 -25.82
N GLU A 80 5.55 8.59 -26.43
CA GLU A 80 4.48 9.56 -26.75
C GLU A 80 4.10 9.56 -28.25
N ASP A 81 4.61 8.58 -29.03
CA ASP A 81 4.35 8.50 -30.46
C ASP A 81 2.87 8.31 -30.78
N GLN A 82 2.43 8.79 -31.95
CA GLN A 82 1.04 8.63 -32.40
C GLN A 82 0.67 7.16 -32.67
N SER A 83 1.65 6.31 -32.99
CA SER A 83 1.45 4.88 -33.20
C SER A 83 1.66 4.08 -31.92
N SER A 84 0.61 3.36 -31.48
CA SER A 84 0.69 2.45 -30.33
C SER A 84 1.79 1.38 -30.47
N GLN A 85 2.05 0.90 -31.69
CA GLN A 85 3.14 -0.04 -31.95
C GLN A 85 4.52 0.57 -31.64
N VAL A 86 4.71 1.86 -31.92
CA VAL A 86 5.95 2.57 -31.58
C VAL A 86 6.02 2.79 -30.06
N ARG A 87 4.92 3.23 -29.43
CA ARG A 87 4.85 3.44 -27.97
C ARG A 87 5.19 2.17 -27.18
N ILE A 88 4.61 1.03 -27.56
CA ILE A 88 4.93 -0.28 -26.96
C ILE A 88 6.42 -0.61 -27.09
N LYS A 89 7.08 -0.25 -28.20
CA LYS A 89 8.52 -0.43 -28.35
C LYS A 89 9.31 0.59 -27.54
N GLY A 90 8.82 1.81 -27.37
CA GLY A 90 9.35 2.80 -26.42
C GLY A 90 9.34 2.27 -24.98
N TYR A 91 8.22 1.71 -24.52
CA TYR A 91 8.11 1.11 -23.19
C TYR A 91 9.09 -0.06 -23.02
N ALA A 92 9.30 -0.87 -24.06
CA ALA A 92 10.32 -1.91 -24.07
C ALA A 92 11.73 -1.32 -23.93
N ALA A 93 12.01 -0.24 -24.66
CA ALA A 93 13.30 0.45 -24.61
C ALA A 93 13.59 1.02 -23.21
N ILE A 94 12.59 1.55 -22.50
CA ILE A 94 12.72 1.97 -21.09
C ILE A 94 13.28 0.83 -20.23
N VAL A 95 12.69 -0.37 -20.32
CA VAL A 95 13.14 -1.56 -19.58
C VAL A 95 14.57 -1.93 -19.96
N GLU A 96 14.85 -1.99 -21.26
CA GLU A 96 16.17 -2.41 -21.75
C GLU A 96 17.28 -1.42 -21.39
N VAL A 97 16.99 -0.12 -21.38
CA VAL A 97 17.94 0.91 -20.95
C VAL A 97 18.16 0.87 -19.45
N SER A 98 17.10 0.66 -18.64
CA SER A 98 17.23 0.42 -17.19
C SER A 98 18.13 -0.78 -16.89
N GLN A 99 18.00 -1.87 -17.64
CA GLN A 99 18.87 -3.06 -17.50
C GLN A 99 20.32 -2.76 -17.88
N ALA A 100 20.53 -1.98 -18.95
CA ALA A 100 21.88 -1.59 -19.36
C ALA A 100 22.53 -0.64 -18.34
N GLN A 101 21.73 0.21 -17.68
CA GLN A 101 22.20 1.26 -16.77
C GLN A 101 21.22 1.49 -15.61
N HIS A 102 21.52 0.86 -14.47
CA HIS A 102 20.67 0.87 -13.28
C HIS A 102 20.34 2.27 -12.73
N LYS A 103 21.15 3.29 -12.99
CA LYS A 103 20.85 4.67 -12.53
C LYS A 103 19.54 5.24 -13.08
N TRP A 104 19.05 4.72 -14.21
CA TRP A 104 17.78 5.14 -14.79
C TRP A 104 16.56 4.47 -14.17
N VAL A 105 16.73 3.38 -13.41
CA VAL A 105 15.61 2.57 -12.90
C VAL A 105 14.58 3.43 -12.17
N LYS A 106 15.01 4.38 -11.33
CA LYS A 106 14.08 5.27 -10.61
C LYS A 106 13.25 6.13 -11.56
N ARG A 107 13.91 6.87 -12.46
CA ARG A 107 13.23 7.80 -13.38
C ARG A 107 12.35 7.04 -14.37
N ASN A 108 12.84 5.92 -14.88
CA ASN A 108 12.13 5.06 -15.81
C ASN A 108 10.91 4.38 -15.16
N ALA A 109 11.03 3.94 -13.91
CA ALA A 109 9.89 3.45 -13.14
C ALA A 109 8.83 4.54 -12.96
N ASP A 110 9.23 5.78 -12.67
CA ASP A 110 8.27 6.90 -12.52
C ASP A 110 7.49 7.16 -13.81
N VAL A 111 8.18 7.21 -14.96
CA VAL A 111 7.54 7.32 -16.27
C VAL A 111 6.59 6.15 -16.54
N LEU A 112 7.01 4.91 -16.25
CA LEU A 112 6.15 3.73 -16.42
C LEU A 112 4.90 3.78 -15.52
N VAL A 113 5.02 4.30 -14.30
CA VAL A 113 3.85 4.47 -13.42
C VAL A 113 2.87 5.47 -14.04
N GLN A 114 3.35 6.61 -14.55
CA GLN A 114 2.48 7.59 -15.23
C GLN A 114 1.76 6.99 -16.43
N LEU A 115 2.43 6.10 -17.19
CA LEU A 115 1.87 5.40 -18.35
C LEU A 115 0.79 4.36 -18.00
N LEU A 116 0.56 4.02 -16.72
CA LEU A 116 -0.60 3.22 -16.31
C LEU A 116 -1.93 3.91 -16.65
N GLN A 117 -1.91 5.22 -16.89
CA GLN A 117 -3.08 6.02 -17.25
C GLN A 117 -3.48 5.90 -18.72
N SER A 118 -2.74 5.16 -19.55
CA SER A 118 -3.13 4.94 -20.95
C SER A 118 -4.54 4.37 -21.04
N ASP A 119 -5.34 4.92 -21.95
CA ASP A 119 -6.69 4.44 -22.23
C ASP A 119 -6.67 3.19 -23.16
N GLU A 120 -5.49 2.80 -23.67
CA GLU A 120 -5.31 1.60 -24.50
C GLU A 120 -4.97 0.36 -23.63
N PRO A 121 -5.87 -0.65 -23.54
CA PRO A 121 -5.66 -1.80 -22.63
C PRO A 121 -4.41 -2.65 -22.94
N GLU A 122 -4.05 -2.74 -24.22
CA GLU A 122 -2.84 -3.46 -24.66
C GLU A 122 -1.56 -2.77 -24.15
N GLU A 123 -1.54 -1.44 -24.14
CA GLU A 123 -0.44 -0.65 -23.61
C GLU A 123 -0.35 -0.80 -22.10
N VAL A 124 -1.46 -0.66 -21.38
CA VAL A 124 -1.49 -0.86 -19.92
C VAL A 124 -0.97 -2.24 -19.54
N THR A 125 -1.34 -3.28 -20.31
CA THR A 125 -0.82 -4.64 -20.10
C THR A 125 0.70 -4.69 -20.25
N PHE A 126 1.25 -4.00 -21.26
CA PHE A 126 2.68 -3.92 -21.46
C PHE A 126 3.37 -3.15 -20.32
N VAL A 127 2.82 -2.01 -19.91
CA VAL A 127 3.33 -1.15 -18.84
C VAL A 127 3.38 -1.92 -17.51
N LYS A 128 2.33 -2.65 -17.15
CA LYS A 128 2.32 -3.50 -15.93
C LYS A 128 3.43 -4.55 -15.96
N ARG A 129 3.69 -5.16 -17.12
CA ARG A 129 4.82 -6.09 -17.30
C ARG A 129 6.16 -5.38 -17.15
N ALA A 130 6.32 -4.20 -17.74
CA ALA A 130 7.53 -3.39 -17.63
C ALA A 130 7.83 -2.96 -16.18
N LEU A 131 6.80 -2.58 -15.41
CA LEU A 131 6.91 -2.30 -13.98
C LEU A 131 7.30 -3.55 -13.18
N THR A 132 6.73 -4.71 -13.52
CA THR A 132 7.13 -5.99 -12.90
C THR A 132 8.60 -6.31 -13.17
N GLN A 133 9.09 -6.02 -14.37
CA GLN A 133 10.51 -6.16 -14.69
C GLN A 133 11.38 -5.17 -13.90
N HIS A 134 10.91 -3.94 -13.64
CA HIS A 134 11.62 -2.98 -12.78
C HIS A 134 11.65 -3.44 -11.31
N LEU A 135 10.57 -4.05 -10.80
CA LEU A 135 10.57 -4.71 -9.49
C LEU A 135 11.63 -5.83 -9.40
N ASP A 136 11.83 -6.58 -10.50
CA ASP A 136 12.87 -7.60 -10.56
C ASP A 136 14.30 -7.01 -10.67
N MET A 137 14.45 -5.80 -11.23
CA MET A 137 15.75 -5.11 -11.37
C MET A 137 16.21 -4.43 -10.09
N ASP A 138 15.36 -3.60 -9.49
CA ASP A 138 15.61 -2.91 -8.23
C ASP A 138 14.28 -2.74 -7.48
N PRO A 139 13.92 -3.73 -6.63
CA PRO A 139 12.65 -3.70 -5.95
C PRO A 139 12.53 -2.54 -4.97
N ALA A 140 13.62 -2.15 -4.28
CA ALA A 140 13.55 -1.07 -3.30
C ALA A 140 13.28 0.28 -3.98
N VAL A 141 13.99 0.58 -5.06
CA VAL A 141 13.78 1.81 -5.83
C VAL A 141 12.38 1.84 -6.46
N THR A 142 11.97 0.73 -7.07
CA THR A 142 10.68 0.66 -7.77
C THR A 142 9.50 0.74 -6.80
N LEU A 143 9.56 0.06 -5.66
CA LEU A 143 8.55 0.18 -4.60
C LEU A 143 8.51 1.59 -4.00
N GLY A 144 9.66 2.26 -3.92
CA GLY A 144 9.73 3.67 -3.50
C GLY A 144 8.92 4.56 -4.44
N VAL A 145 9.13 4.43 -5.75
CA VAL A 145 8.36 5.17 -6.77
C VAL A 145 6.87 4.87 -6.67
N LEU A 146 6.47 3.61 -6.51
CA LEU A 146 5.06 3.26 -6.33
C LEU A 146 4.47 3.89 -5.06
N CYS A 147 5.23 3.91 -3.95
CA CYS A 147 4.81 4.55 -2.72
C CYS A 147 4.69 6.07 -2.85
N ASP A 148 5.60 6.72 -3.59
CA ASP A 148 5.55 8.17 -3.84
C ASP A 148 4.26 8.57 -4.56
N GLN A 149 3.71 7.69 -5.41
CA GLN A 149 2.43 7.92 -6.10
C GLN A 149 1.20 7.56 -5.25
N ILE A 150 1.37 6.70 -4.24
CA ILE A 150 0.29 6.36 -3.29
C ILE A 150 0.14 7.46 -2.22
N VAL A 151 1.26 7.94 -1.66
CA VAL A 151 1.27 8.89 -0.55
C VAL A 151 0.86 10.28 -1.06
N PRO A 152 -0.19 10.90 -0.50
CA PRO A 152 -0.54 12.27 -0.86
C PRO A 152 0.62 13.25 -0.56
N PRO A 153 0.91 14.20 -1.48
CA PRO A 153 1.89 15.24 -1.23
C PRO A 153 1.43 16.14 -0.07
N ASP A 154 2.38 16.85 0.53
CA ASP A 154 2.09 17.81 1.62
C ASP A 154 1.58 19.16 1.09
N GLU A 155 1.83 19.45 -0.18
CA GLU A 155 1.45 20.69 -0.84
C GLU A 155 0.00 20.65 -1.33
N LEU A 156 -0.69 21.78 -1.21
CA LEU A 156 -2.04 21.93 -1.76
C LEU A 156 -1.97 21.95 -3.28
N MET A 157 -2.82 21.14 -3.88
CA MET A 157 -2.96 21.01 -5.32
C MET A 157 -4.29 21.60 -5.76
N ASP A 158 -4.38 22.03 -7.01
CA ASP A 158 -5.68 22.33 -7.59
C ASP A 158 -6.51 21.05 -7.78
N GLU A 159 -7.82 21.22 -8.02
CA GLU A 159 -8.76 20.11 -8.11
C GLU A 159 -8.47 19.16 -9.29
N GLU A 160 -7.90 19.69 -10.39
CA GLU A 160 -7.59 18.90 -11.58
C GLU A 160 -6.36 18.03 -11.35
N GLU A 161 -5.27 18.61 -10.83
CA GLU A 161 -4.07 17.85 -10.49
C GLU A 161 -4.37 16.82 -9.40
N GLN A 162 -5.24 17.16 -8.43
CA GLN A 162 -5.68 16.23 -7.39
C GLN A 162 -6.45 15.05 -7.99
N ALA A 163 -7.38 15.31 -8.92
CA ALA A 163 -8.14 14.25 -9.59
C ALA A 163 -7.23 13.32 -10.42
N ILE A 164 -6.24 13.87 -11.12
CA ILE A 164 -5.24 13.10 -11.87
C ILE A 164 -4.44 12.21 -10.92
N ARG A 165 -3.96 12.74 -9.79
CA ARG A 165 -3.24 11.95 -8.79
C ARG A 165 -4.10 10.88 -8.15
N ASP A 166 -5.36 11.16 -7.86
CA ASP A 166 -6.28 10.19 -7.27
C ASP A 166 -6.58 9.03 -8.23
N ARG A 167 -6.72 9.33 -9.53
CA ARG A 167 -6.80 8.31 -10.59
C ARG A 167 -5.52 7.48 -10.64
N LEU A 168 -4.35 8.12 -10.67
CA LEU A 168 -3.06 7.43 -10.72
C LEU A 168 -2.85 6.53 -9.49
N ARG A 169 -3.14 7.03 -8.28
CA ARG A 169 -3.08 6.24 -7.04
C ARG A 169 -3.95 4.99 -7.12
N SER A 170 -5.17 5.13 -7.61
CA SER A 170 -6.09 4.00 -7.76
C SER A 170 -5.52 2.94 -8.72
N LEU A 171 -4.88 3.37 -9.82
CA LEU A 171 -4.22 2.47 -10.76
C LEU A 171 -2.99 1.77 -10.14
N VAL A 172 -2.19 2.50 -9.35
CA VAL A 172 -1.03 1.94 -8.64
C VAL A 172 -1.48 0.92 -7.60
N LEU A 173 -2.50 1.24 -6.78
CA LEU A 173 -3.07 0.29 -5.82
C LEU A 173 -3.59 -0.96 -6.52
N SER A 174 -4.32 -0.81 -7.63
CA SER A 174 -4.81 -1.93 -8.46
C SER A 174 -3.68 -2.80 -9.00
N PHE A 175 -2.58 -2.21 -9.46
CA PHE A 175 -1.40 -2.96 -9.90
C PHE A 175 -0.74 -3.73 -8.74
N VAL A 176 -0.59 -3.08 -7.58
CA VAL A 176 0.04 -3.67 -6.38
C VAL A 176 -0.80 -4.80 -5.78
N THR A 177 -2.13 -4.68 -5.78
CA THR A 177 -3.04 -5.73 -5.27
C THR A 177 -3.38 -6.80 -6.32
N GLY A 178 -3.17 -6.50 -7.60
CA GLY A 178 -3.37 -7.40 -8.73
C GLY A 178 -2.08 -8.07 -9.18
N GLU A 179 -1.60 -7.71 -10.37
CA GLU A 179 -0.54 -8.42 -11.08
C GLU A 179 0.80 -8.45 -10.35
N ALA A 180 1.16 -7.38 -9.62
CA ALA A 180 2.42 -7.31 -8.89
C ALA A 180 2.39 -8.03 -7.54
N LYS A 181 1.21 -8.31 -6.99
CA LYS A 181 1.01 -8.75 -5.60
C LYS A 181 1.90 -9.93 -5.22
N ARG A 182 1.88 -10.98 -6.05
CA ARG A 182 2.66 -12.21 -5.81
C ARG A 182 4.16 -11.92 -5.81
N ALA A 183 4.63 -11.13 -6.77
CA ALA A 183 6.03 -10.77 -6.87
C ALA A 183 6.49 -10.00 -5.62
N ILE A 184 5.71 -9.00 -5.22
CA ILE A 184 6.00 -8.18 -4.04
C ILE A 184 6.10 -9.07 -2.79
N ILE A 185 5.05 -9.83 -2.49
CA ILE A 185 4.95 -10.64 -1.26
C ILE A 185 6.01 -11.74 -1.21
N GLU A 186 6.13 -12.55 -2.26
CA GLU A 186 6.91 -13.78 -2.22
C GLU A 186 8.39 -13.54 -2.53
N ARG A 187 8.70 -12.63 -3.47
CA ARG A 187 10.06 -12.46 -3.99
C ARG A 187 10.79 -11.26 -3.40
N HIS A 188 10.11 -10.11 -3.25
CA HIS A 188 10.80 -8.85 -3.01
C HIS A 188 10.78 -8.40 -1.54
N THR A 189 9.71 -8.71 -0.80
CA THR A 189 9.52 -8.24 0.59
C THR A 189 9.35 -9.38 1.58
N SER A 190 9.79 -10.59 1.25
CA SER A 190 9.61 -11.77 2.09
C SER A 190 10.54 -11.83 3.31
N THR A 191 11.55 -10.95 3.35
CA THR A 191 12.56 -10.85 4.41
C THR A 191 12.37 -9.56 5.21
N LEU A 192 12.19 -9.69 6.51
CA LEU A 192 12.06 -8.55 7.44
C LEU A 192 13.34 -7.70 7.45
N GLY A 193 13.19 -6.38 7.31
CA GLY A 193 14.33 -5.45 7.32
C GLY A 193 15.14 -5.44 6.01
N SER A 194 14.66 -6.08 4.95
CA SER A 194 15.26 -5.88 3.63
C SER A 194 14.94 -4.46 3.14
N PRO A 195 15.81 -3.82 2.33
CA PRO A 195 15.55 -2.47 1.83
C PRO A 195 14.21 -2.33 1.11
N ALA A 196 13.81 -3.36 0.35
CA ALA A 196 12.54 -3.39 -0.36
C ALA A 196 11.34 -3.50 0.59
N GLU A 197 11.44 -4.32 1.63
CA GLU A 197 10.38 -4.43 2.65
C GLU A 197 10.25 -3.14 3.45
N GLU A 198 11.36 -2.55 3.87
CA GLU A 198 11.34 -1.31 4.65
C GLU A 198 10.75 -0.15 3.85
N VAL A 199 11.14 0.01 2.59
CA VAL A 199 10.58 1.06 1.71
C VAL A 199 9.08 0.88 1.55
N LEU A 200 8.61 -0.33 1.24
CA LEU A 200 7.18 -0.59 1.07
C LEU A 200 6.40 -0.33 2.37
N VAL A 201 6.85 -0.89 3.49
CA VAL A 201 6.13 -0.78 4.76
C VAL A 201 6.10 0.67 5.24
N ASN A 202 7.24 1.38 5.21
CA ASN A 202 7.31 2.77 5.65
C ASN A 202 6.47 3.68 4.74
N GLY A 203 6.50 3.45 3.42
CA GLY A 203 5.67 4.17 2.45
C GLY A 203 4.18 3.97 2.70
N LEU A 204 3.74 2.73 2.90
CA LEU A 204 2.34 2.41 3.17
C LEU A 204 1.88 2.87 4.56
N PHE A 205 2.75 2.84 5.58
CA PHE A 205 2.46 3.43 6.89
C PHE A 205 2.24 4.95 6.78
N LYS A 206 3.10 5.64 6.03
CA LYS A 206 2.92 7.07 5.73
C LYS A 206 1.64 7.33 4.93
N ALA A 207 1.27 6.43 4.02
CA ALA A 207 0.04 6.56 3.25
C ALA A 207 -1.21 6.44 4.15
N ILE A 208 -1.20 5.51 5.11
CA ILE A 208 -2.33 5.30 6.02
C ILE A 208 -2.67 6.55 6.83
N THR A 209 -1.67 7.37 7.18
CA THR A 209 -1.90 8.57 7.98
C THR A 209 -2.62 9.69 7.23
N LYS A 210 -2.59 9.66 5.89
CA LYS A 210 -3.11 10.74 5.04
C LYS A 210 -4.31 10.36 4.18
N LEU A 211 -4.48 9.07 3.89
CA LEU A 211 -5.48 8.60 2.94
C LEU A 211 -6.88 8.44 3.53
N THR A 212 -7.84 8.29 2.62
CA THR A 212 -9.24 8.00 2.92
C THR A 212 -9.40 6.58 3.47
N GLN A 213 -10.52 6.31 4.14
CA GLN A 213 -10.82 4.99 4.69
C GLN A 213 -10.85 3.86 3.64
N ILE A 214 -11.19 4.16 2.38
CA ILE A 214 -11.26 3.17 1.31
C ILE A 214 -9.86 2.67 0.98
N ASP A 215 -8.93 3.59 0.73
CA ASP A 215 -7.55 3.24 0.39
C ASP A 215 -6.82 2.61 1.58
N VAL A 216 -7.05 3.14 2.79
CA VAL A 216 -6.50 2.56 4.03
C VAL A 216 -6.97 1.10 4.18
N ASN A 217 -8.24 0.82 3.90
CA ASN A 217 -8.77 -0.54 3.96
C ASN A 217 -8.08 -1.47 2.95
N ILE A 218 -7.85 -1.02 1.72
CA ILE A 218 -7.11 -1.78 0.70
C ILE A 218 -5.68 -2.05 1.17
N ILE A 219 -4.96 -1.00 1.61
CA ILE A 219 -3.57 -1.11 2.05
C ILE A 219 -3.42 -2.13 3.19
N VAL A 220 -4.26 -2.02 4.21
CA VAL A 220 -4.20 -2.89 5.38
C VAL A 220 -4.58 -4.32 5.03
N ARG A 221 -5.75 -4.53 4.41
CA ARG A 221 -6.33 -5.87 4.23
C ARG A 221 -5.69 -6.63 3.09
N GLU A 222 -5.33 -5.96 2.00
CA GLU A 222 -4.90 -6.62 0.78
C GLU A 222 -3.39 -6.64 0.60
N ILE A 223 -2.68 -5.65 1.14
CA ILE A 223 -1.22 -5.52 0.97
C ILE A 223 -0.49 -5.93 2.25
N LEU A 224 -0.55 -5.13 3.30
CA LEU A 224 0.30 -5.28 4.49
C LEU A 224 0.10 -6.61 5.21
N ILE A 225 -1.15 -7.01 5.47
CA ILE A 225 -1.45 -8.28 6.15
C ILE A 225 -1.12 -9.50 5.28
N SER A 226 -0.94 -9.32 3.97
CA SER A 226 -0.49 -10.39 3.07
C SER A 226 1.03 -10.59 3.10
N LEU A 227 1.80 -9.66 3.66
CA LEU A 227 3.25 -9.76 3.76
C LEU A 227 3.66 -10.79 4.82
N SER A 228 4.67 -11.61 4.52
CA SER A 228 5.19 -12.61 5.46
C SER A 228 5.84 -12.00 6.72
N THR A 229 6.14 -10.70 6.71
CA THR A 229 6.71 -9.96 7.84
C THR A 229 5.67 -9.52 8.88
N PHE A 230 4.38 -9.57 8.53
CA PHE A 230 3.25 -9.27 9.42
C PHE A 230 2.75 -10.52 10.13
N LYS A 231 3.66 -11.20 10.83
CA LYS A 231 3.35 -12.38 11.67
C LYS A 231 2.70 -11.98 12.99
N PRO A 232 1.94 -12.88 13.64
CA PRO A 232 1.45 -12.65 14.99
C PRO A 232 2.57 -12.19 15.93
N HIS A 233 2.31 -11.08 16.61
CA HIS A 233 3.10 -10.45 17.66
C HIS A 233 4.43 -9.90 17.14
N SER A 234 4.51 -9.61 15.83
CA SER A 234 5.65 -8.93 15.26
C SER A 234 5.59 -7.41 15.53
N PRO A 235 6.74 -6.73 15.63
CA PRO A 235 6.78 -5.27 15.78
C PRO A 235 5.99 -4.53 14.69
N ARG A 236 5.97 -5.08 13.46
CA ARG A 236 5.22 -4.51 12.32
C ARG A 236 3.72 -4.49 12.57
N THR A 237 3.17 -5.56 13.14
CA THR A 237 1.73 -5.66 13.43
C THR A 237 1.30 -4.73 14.57
N THR A 238 2.15 -4.57 15.59
CA THR A 238 1.91 -3.60 16.67
C THR A 238 1.97 -2.17 16.15
N GLN A 239 3.00 -1.81 15.38
CA GLN A 239 3.11 -0.49 14.75
C GLN A 239 1.91 -0.19 13.84
N LEU A 240 1.46 -1.17 13.05
CA LEU A 240 0.29 -1.00 12.20
C LEU A 240 -0.98 -0.75 13.02
N LEU A 241 -1.19 -1.51 14.10
CA LEU A 241 -2.33 -1.29 14.99
C LEU A 241 -2.27 0.13 15.60
N ASP A 242 -1.10 0.57 16.08
CA ASP A 242 -0.93 1.89 16.66
C ASP A 242 -1.30 3.00 15.66
N ILE A 243 -0.81 2.91 14.42
CA ILE A 243 -1.14 3.87 13.35
C ILE A 243 -2.65 3.89 13.07
N VAL A 244 -3.30 2.71 12.97
CA VAL A 244 -4.75 2.63 12.73
C VAL A 244 -5.55 3.18 13.91
N LEU A 245 -5.11 2.93 15.15
CA LEU A 245 -5.73 3.48 16.35
C LEU A 245 -5.56 4.99 16.44
N ASP A 246 -4.44 5.55 16.02
CA ASP A 246 -4.25 6.99 15.97
C ASP A 246 -5.19 7.64 14.95
N ARG A 247 -5.41 7.00 13.79
CA ARG A 247 -6.45 7.43 12.83
C ARG A 247 -7.86 7.34 13.41
N ALA A 248 -8.15 6.28 14.15
CA ALA A 248 -9.43 6.17 14.87
C ALA A 248 -9.61 7.29 15.90
N LYS A 249 -8.56 7.64 16.67
CA LYS A 249 -8.60 8.75 17.65
C LYS A 249 -8.82 10.10 16.99
N GLU A 250 -8.16 10.36 15.87
CA GLU A 250 -8.36 11.60 15.09
C GLU A 250 -9.79 11.71 14.59
N ALA A 251 -10.31 10.63 13.99
CA ALA A 251 -11.68 10.58 13.50
C ALA A 251 -12.71 10.70 14.64
N LEU A 252 -12.43 10.13 15.82
CA LEU A 252 -13.28 10.27 17.00
C LEU A 252 -13.44 11.73 17.45
N LYS A 253 -12.43 12.59 17.26
CA LYS A 253 -12.56 14.03 17.57
C LYS A 253 -13.59 14.72 16.68
N VAL A 254 -13.79 14.22 15.46
CA VAL A 254 -14.81 14.71 14.52
C VAL A 254 -16.19 14.17 14.89
N ASP A 255 -16.28 12.88 15.25
CA ASP A 255 -17.53 12.22 15.65
C ASP A 255 -18.07 12.70 17.01
N LEU A 256 -17.17 13.05 17.94
CA LEU A 256 -17.48 13.42 19.33
C LEU A 256 -17.16 14.90 19.62
N PRO A 257 -17.73 15.87 18.89
CA PRO A 257 -17.46 17.27 19.17
C PRO A 257 -17.99 17.66 20.56
N PRO A 258 -17.30 18.59 21.25
CA PRO A 258 -17.73 19.04 22.57
C PRO A 258 -19.11 19.69 22.48
N GLY A 259 -20.00 19.33 23.42
CA GLY A 259 -21.35 19.89 23.50
C GLY A 259 -22.40 19.27 22.58
N SER A 260 -22.06 18.32 21.69
CA SER A 260 -23.08 17.64 20.88
C SER A 260 -23.99 16.76 21.74
N GLU A 261 -25.31 16.86 21.59
CA GLU A 261 -26.25 16.01 22.31
C GLU A 261 -26.32 14.58 21.76
N ARG A 262 -26.02 14.40 20.46
CA ARG A 262 -26.05 13.11 19.77
C ARG A 262 -24.85 12.95 18.84
N SER A 263 -24.18 11.82 18.94
CA SER A 263 -23.00 11.50 18.11
C SER A 263 -23.16 10.18 17.37
N SER A 264 -22.91 10.19 16.06
CA SER A 264 -22.62 8.99 15.26
C SER A 264 -21.13 8.68 15.32
N LEU A 265 -20.72 7.55 14.71
CA LEU A 265 -19.31 7.15 14.59
C LEU A 265 -18.93 7.00 13.11
N ASP A 266 -19.42 7.89 12.26
CA ASP A 266 -19.34 7.71 10.80
C ASP A 266 -17.89 7.76 10.32
N TYR A 267 -17.04 8.59 10.94
CA TYR A 267 -15.64 8.74 10.56
C TYR A 267 -14.72 7.75 11.27
N SER A 268 -14.96 7.44 12.54
CA SER A 268 -14.08 6.57 13.35
C SER A 268 -14.36 5.08 13.16
N ARG A 269 -15.60 4.69 12.87
CA ARG A 269 -16.01 3.29 12.75
C ARG A 269 -15.14 2.49 11.78
N PRO A 270 -14.81 2.96 10.56
CA PRO A 270 -14.00 2.18 9.62
C PRO A 270 -12.60 1.87 10.15
N PHE A 271 -11.98 2.79 10.89
CA PHE A 271 -10.68 2.56 11.53
C PHE A 271 -10.78 1.63 12.74
N LEU A 272 -11.86 1.73 13.53
CA LEU A 272 -12.14 0.80 14.63
C LEU A 272 -12.39 -0.63 14.10
N ASP A 273 -13.10 -0.77 12.99
CA ASP A 273 -13.31 -2.06 12.30
C ASP A 273 -12.00 -2.62 11.75
N LEU A 274 -11.09 -1.78 11.25
CA LEU A 274 -9.75 -2.21 10.85
C LEU A 274 -8.89 -2.65 12.04
N ALA A 275 -8.92 -1.89 13.15
CA ALA A 275 -8.23 -2.28 14.37
C ALA A 275 -8.75 -3.61 14.93
N SER A 276 -10.08 -3.79 14.93
CA SER A 276 -10.76 -5.04 15.29
C SER A 276 -10.32 -6.18 14.37
N PHE A 277 -10.26 -5.94 13.05
CA PHE A 277 -9.77 -6.94 12.10
C PHE A 277 -8.33 -7.36 12.38
N ILE A 278 -7.43 -6.42 12.68
CA ILE A 278 -6.02 -6.70 12.97
C ILE A 278 -5.88 -7.51 14.27
N ALA A 279 -6.48 -7.02 15.36
CA ALA A 279 -6.26 -7.56 16.70
C ALA A 279 -7.13 -8.79 17.02
N ILE A 280 -8.35 -8.84 16.49
CA ILE A 280 -9.35 -9.87 16.86
C ILE A 280 -9.50 -10.90 15.74
N ASP A 281 -9.85 -10.47 14.52
CA ASP A 281 -10.15 -11.42 13.44
C ASP A 281 -8.89 -12.13 12.95
N ARG A 282 -7.78 -11.39 12.79
CA ARG A 282 -6.50 -11.91 12.34
C ARG A 282 -5.55 -12.29 13.48
N ARG A 283 -5.88 -11.93 14.73
CA ARG A 283 -5.09 -12.20 15.94
C ARG A 283 -3.61 -11.85 15.78
N LEU A 284 -3.32 -10.75 15.10
CA LEU A 284 -1.94 -10.37 14.77
C LEU A 284 -1.23 -9.71 15.94
N THR A 285 -1.95 -9.08 16.87
CA THR A 285 -1.36 -8.44 18.05
C THR A 285 -2.37 -8.44 19.19
N SER A 286 -1.94 -8.06 20.39
CA SER A 286 -2.81 -7.98 21.56
C SER A 286 -3.98 -7.03 21.31
N SER A 287 -5.17 -7.40 21.80
CA SER A 287 -6.37 -6.56 21.73
C SER A 287 -6.39 -5.46 22.79
N SER A 288 -5.42 -5.44 23.71
CA SER A 288 -5.33 -4.46 24.81
C SER A 288 -5.31 -3.00 24.37
N PRO A 289 -4.54 -2.57 23.35
CA PRO A 289 -4.53 -1.17 22.90
C PRO A 289 -5.90 -0.72 22.38
N LEU A 290 -6.61 -1.62 21.68
CA LEU A 290 -7.97 -1.37 21.19
C LEU A 290 -8.98 -1.29 22.34
N LEU A 291 -8.89 -2.22 23.31
CA LEU A 291 -9.76 -2.20 24.49
C LEU A 291 -9.58 -0.92 25.30
N ARG A 292 -8.33 -0.47 25.45
CA ARG A 292 -7.99 0.78 26.14
C ARG A 292 -8.62 1.97 25.45
N LEU A 293 -8.57 2.05 24.12
CA LEU A 293 -9.21 3.13 23.37
C LEU A 293 -10.72 3.13 23.65
N TYR A 294 -11.39 1.99 23.57
CA TYR A 294 -12.82 1.90 23.89
C TYR A 294 -13.10 2.35 25.33
N HIS A 295 -12.36 1.82 26.30
CA HIS A 295 -12.53 2.13 27.71
C HIS A 295 -12.37 3.62 28.01
N GLN A 296 -11.36 4.27 27.42
CA GLN A 296 -11.04 5.66 27.69
C GLN A 296 -11.93 6.65 26.93
N GLN A 297 -12.30 6.35 25.67
CA GLN A 297 -12.95 7.32 24.79
C GLN A 297 -14.46 7.07 24.65
N LEU A 298 -14.91 5.82 24.64
CA LEU A 298 -16.27 5.45 24.23
C LEU A 298 -17.14 4.86 25.34
N MET A 299 -16.53 4.28 26.38
CA MET A 299 -17.23 3.75 27.55
C MET A 299 -17.58 4.74 28.67
N PRO A 300 -16.99 5.95 28.79
CA PRO A 300 -17.46 6.90 29.79
C PRO A 300 -18.97 7.13 29.64
N LYS A 301 -19.71 7.01 30.75
CA LYS A 301 -21.19 7.00 30.76
C LYS A 301 -21.81 8.15 29.97
N LEU A 302 -21.26 9.36 30.12
CA LEU A 302 -21.72 10.54 29.39
C LEU A 302 -21.53 10.40 27.88
N THR A 303 -20.40 9.87 27.42
CA THR A 303 -20.16 9.63 25.99
C THR A 303 -21.10 8.56 25.46
N LEU A 304 -21.18 7.43 26.17
CA LEU A 304 -21.95 6.27 25.73
C LEU A 304 -23.45 6.57 25.59
N LEU A 305 -24.02 7.40 26.47
CA LEU A 305 -25.42 7.84 26.39
C LEU A 305 -25.68 8.87 25.27
N ARG A 306 -24.65 9.62 24.84
CA ARG A 306 -24.74 10.57 23.71
C ARG A 306 -24.68 9.86 22.36
N LEU A 307 -24.18 8.63 22.30
CA LEU A 307 -24.10 7.89 21.05
C LEU A 307 -25.51 7.53 20.54
N VAL A 308 -25.71 7.65 19.23
CA VAL A 308 -26.93 7.14 18.58
C VAL A 308 -27.04 5.62 18.75
N GLU A 309 -28.24 5.06 18.60
CA GLU A 309 -28.51 3.64 18.86
C GLU A 309 -27.56 2.70 18.11
N ASP A 310 -27.38 2.89 16.80
CA ASP A 310 -26.44 2.08 15.99
C ASP A 310 -25.00 2.15 16.51
N ALA A 311 -24.52 3.36 16.86
CA ALA A 311 -23.19 3.56 17.43
C ALA A 311 -23.04 2.89 18.80
N ARG A 312 -24.07 2.93 19.66
CA ARG A 312 -24.06 2.21 20.95
C ARG A 312 -23.98 0.71 20.76
N ILE A 313 -24.81 0.17 19.87
CA ILE A 313 -24.81 -1.27 19.52
C ILE A 313 -23.43 -1.68 19.01
N PHE A 314 -22.83 -0.86 18.14
CA PHE A 314 -21.50 -1.07 17.61
C PHE A 314 -20.43 -1.11 18.71
N VAL A 315 -20.42 -0.14 19.62
CA VAL A 315 -19.44 -0.07 20.73
C VAL A 315 -19.61 -1.26 21.67
N ILE A 316 -20.84 -1.56 22.11
CA ILE A 316 -21.13 -2.70 23.00
C ILE A 316 -20.63 -4.01 22.36
N SER A 317 -20.93 -4.21 21.07
CA SER A 317 -20.55 -5.42 20.35
C SER A 317 -19.04 -5.56 20.20
N ASN A 318 -18.33 -4.48 19.86
CA ASN A 318 -16.88 -4.53 19.67
C ASN A 318 -16.14 -4.63 21.01
N VAL A 319 -16.58 -3.96 22.07
CA VAL A 319 -15.98 -4.13 23.40
C VAL A 319 -16.13 -5.56 23.88
N ALA A 320 -17.32 -6.16 23.72
CA ALA A 320 -17.53 -7.56 24.08
C ALA A 320 -16.58 -8.50 23.32
N LYS A 321 -16.44 -8.34 22.00
CA LYS A 321 -15.49 -9.11 21.19
C LYS A 321 -14.04 -8.90 21.63
N THR A 322 -13.66 -7.65 21.92
CA THR A 322 -12.30 -7.29 22.33
C THR A 322 -11.94 -7.91 23.68
N LEU A 323 -12.88 -7.89 24.63
CA LEU A 323 -12.75 -8.54 25.94
C LEU A 323 -12.64 -10.06 25.81
N ALA A 324 -13.48 -10.69 24.98
CA ALA A 324 -13.39 -12.13 24.73
C ALA A 324 -12.03 -12.53 24.13
N ALA A 325 -11.55 -11.77 23.14
CA ALA A 325 -10.23 -12.00 22.54
C ALA A 325 -9.09 -11.81 23.56
N LEU A 326 -9.21 -10.82 24.46
CA LEU A 326 -8.24 -10.62 25.54
C LEU A 326 -8.23 -11.82 26.50
N GLU A 327 -9.40 -12.34 26.87
CA GLU A 327 -9.47 -13.47 27.80
C GLU A 327 -9.04 -14.81 27.19
N GLU A 328 -9.29 -15.02 25.89
CA GLU A 328 -8.84 -16.20 25.16
C GLU A 328 -7.33 -16.28 24.98
N ALA A 329 -6.62 -15.14 24.98
CA ALA A 329 -5.16 -15.13 24.98
C ALA A 329 -4.66 -15.78 26.29
N SER A 330 -3.94 -16.90 26.19
CA SER A 330 -3.55 -17.69 27.39
C SER A 330 -2.49 -16.96 28.23
N PRO A 331 -2.60 -16.96 29.57
CA PRO A 331 -1.53 -16.45 30.43
C PRO A 331 -0.24 -17.29 30.41
N ALA A 332 -0.23 -18.44 29.71
CA ALA A 332 0.94 -19.28 29.51
C ALA A 332 1.86 -18.80 28.37
N GLU A 333 1.45 -17.81 27.58
CA GLU A 333 2.37 -17.10 26.67
C GLU A 333 3.25 -16.17 27.52
N ALA A 334 4.57 -16.36 27.47
CA ALA A 334 5.58 -15.77 28.36
C ALA A 334 5.71 -14.23 28.30
N SER A 335 4.71 -13.52 27.78
CA SER A 335 4.72 -12.08 27.50
C SER A 335 3.40 -11.37 27.81
N VAL A 336 2.57 -11.86 28.75
CA VAL A 336 1.42 -11.06 29.21
C VAL A 336 1.95 -9.77 29.83
N SER A 337 1.66 -8.64 29.19
CA SER A 337 2.14 -7.35 29.68
C SER A 337 1.48 -7.03 31.04
N SER A 338 2.18 -6.25 31.88
CA SER A 338 1.58 -5.76 33.13
C SER A 338 0.28 -4.96 32.88
N GLU A 339 0.14 -4.36 31.70
CA GLU A 339 -1.04 -3.61 31.30
C GLU A 339 -2.22 -4.53 30.96
N ASP A 340 -1.97 -5.68 30.32
CA ASP A 340 -3.00 -6.66 29.99
C ASP A 340 -3.62 -7.21 31.28
N LEU A 341 -2.80 -7.47 32.30
CA LEU A 341 -3.27 -7.90 33.61
C LEU A 341 -4.16 -6.85 34.29
N GLN A 342 -3.84 -5.56 34.14
CA GLN A 342 -4.68 -4.48 34.67
C GLN A 342 -6.02 -4.41 33.94
N LEU A 343 -6.03 -4.50 32.61
CA LEU A 343 -7.26 -4.50 31.83
C LEU A 343 -8.16 -5.70 32.14
N ARG A 344 -7.57 -6.89 32.35
CA ARG A 344 -8.33 -8.07 32.80
C ARG A 344 -8.97 -7.87 34.18
N ARG A 345 -8.26 -7.21 35.11
CA ARG A 345 -8.84 -6.87 36.44
C ARG A 345 -10.03 -5.92 36.33
N HIS A 346 -10.02 -5.00 35.36
CA HIS A 346 -11.13 -4.08 35.12
C HIS A 346 -12.25 -4.66 34.24
N SER A 347 -12.05 -5.84 33.65
CA SER A 347 -13.02 -6.46 32.74
C SER A 347 -14.39 -6.72 33.37
N PRO A 348 -14.52 -7.15 34.64
CA PRO A 348 -15.83 -7.26 35.30
C PRO A 348 -16.56 -5.93 35.41
N ASP A 349 -15.86 -4.84 35.78
CA ASP A 349 -16.45 -3.51 35.89
C ASP A 349 -16.95 -3.01 34.53
N MET A 350 -16.16 -3.23 33.48
CA MET A 350 -16.53 -2.93 32.10
C MET A 350 -17.78 -3.72 31.66
N CYS A 351 -17.84 -5.00 31.98
CA CYS A 351 -19.00 -5.84 31.67
C CYS A 351 -20.25 -5.37 32.39
N VAL A 352 -20.17 -5.04 33.68
CA VAL A 352 -21.30 -4.52 34.46
C VAL A 352 -21.81 -3.20 33.87
N ALA A 353 -20.91 -2.27 33.54
CA ALA A 353 -21.28 -1.00 32.93
C ALA A 353 -22.04 -1.16 31.60
N LEU A 354 -21.61 -2.10 30.75
CA LEU A 354 -22.28 -2.38 29.47
C LEU A 354 -23.58 -3.17 29.65
N LEU A 355 -23.64 -4.13 30.57
CA LEU A 355 -24.84 -4.92 30.85
C LEU A 355 -25.99 -4.06 31.38
N GLN A 356 -25.69 -3.00 32.13
CA GLN A 356 -26.70 -2.03 32.57
C GLN A 356 -27.45 -1.39 31.39
N LEU A 357 -26.78 -1.17 30.26
CA LEU A 357 -27.40 -0.56 29.08
C LEU A 357 -28.47 -1.47 28.47
N PHE A 358 -28.34 -2.80 28.56
CA PHE A 358 -29.34 -3.73 28.04
C PHE A 358 -30.70 -3.61 28.74
N SER A 359 -30.73 -3.01 29.94
CA SER A 359 -31.97 -2.71 30.66
C SER A 359 -32.64 -1.40 30.19
N GLU A 360 -31.95 -0.58 29.40
CA GLU A 360 -32.51 0.68 28.92
C GLU A 360 -33.58 0.45 27.83
N PRO A 361 -34.68 1.22 27.86
CA PRO A 361 -35.70 1.17 26.81
C PRO A 361 -35.21 1.74 25.48
N SER A 362 -34.12 2.51 25.51
CA SER A 362 -33.51 3.22 24.38
C SER A 362 -32.81 2.33 23.34
N LEU A 363 -32.72 1.01 23.59
CA LEU A 363 -32.12 0.01 22.70
C LEU A 363 -33.17 -0.86 21.98
N GLY A 364 -34.46 -0.69 22.29
CA GLY A 364 -35.58 -1.33 21.59
C GLY A 364 -35.42 -2.83 21.33
N ASP A 365 -35.78 -3.25 20.11
CA ASP A 365 -35.66 -4.63 19.61
C ASP A 365 -34.26 -4.96 19.04
N SER A 366 -33.40 -3.95 18.83
CA SER A 366 -32.09 -4.06 18.18
C SER A 366 -30.95 -4.47 19.13
N ARG A 367 -31.27 -5.05 20.29
CA ARG A 367 -30.29 -5.36 21.34
C ARG A 367 -29.23 -6.36 20.84
N PRO A 368 -27.92 -6.10 21.05
CA PRO A 368 -26.87 -7.02 20.63
C PRO A 368 -26.76 -8.19 21.61
N TRP A 369 -27.72 -9.12 21.58
CA TRP A 369 -27.78 -10.26 22.50
C TRP A 369 -26.56 -11.16 22.45
N SER A 370 -25.91 -11.26 21.28
CA SER A 370 -24.63 -11.95 21.13
C SER A 370 -23.54 -11.31 22.01
N ALA A 371 -23.48 -9.99 22.06
CA ALA A 371 -22.56 -9.25 22.93
C ALA A 371 -22.91 -9.45 24.41
N CYS A 372 -24.19 -9.44 24.78
CA CYS A 372 -24.64 -9.74 26.15
C CYS A 372 -24.13 -11.10 26.63
N ARG A 373 -24.32 -12.14 25.82
CA ARG A 373 -23.83 -13.49 26.12
C ARG A 373 -22.31 -13.48 26.31
N ILE A 374 -21.57 -12.84 25.41
CA ILE A 374 -20.10 -12.75 25.50
C ILE A 374 -19.66 -12.07 26.81
N LEU A 375 -20.31 -10.96 27.19
CA LEU A 375 -19.99 -10.24 28.43
C LEU A 375 -20.26 -11.10 29.67
N LEU A 376 -21.37 -11.85 29.70
CA LEU A 376 -21.67 -12.79 30.77
C LEU A 376 -20.64 -13.92 30.84
N ASP A 377 -20.24 -14.49 29.70
CA ASP A 377 -19.22 -15.54 29.62
C ASP A 377 -17.85 -15.03 30.10
N VAL A 378 -17.51 -13.77 29.84
CA VAL A 378 -16.31 -13.12 30.39
C VAL A 378 -16.40 -13.02 31.92
N CYS A 379 -17.52 -12.52 32.46
CA CYS A 379 -17.72 -12.44 33.92
C CYS A 379 -17.61 -13.81 34.62
N VAL A 380 -18.20 -14.86 34.03
CA VAL A 380 -18.13 -16.23 34.58
C VAL A 380 -16.69 -16.72 34.61
N ARG A 381 -15.94 -16.54 33.51
CA ARG A 381 -14.52 -16.95 33.43
C ARG A 381 -13.65 -16.24 34.46
N VAL A 382 -13.81 -14.93 34.63
CA VAL A 382 -13.04 -14.16 35.63
C VAL A 382 -13.34 -14.64 37.05
N ARG A 383 -14.61 -14.91 37.37
CA ARG A 383 -15.02 -15.48 38.66
C ARG A 383 -14.36 -16.83 38.91
N ASP A 384 -14.42 -17.73 37.93
CA ASP A 384 -13.87 -19.09 38.08
C ASP A 384 -12.34 -19.05 38.28
N ILE A 385 -11.63 -18.14 37.61
CA ILE A 385 -10.18 -17.90 37.82
C ILE A 385 -9.91 -17.36 39.23
N SER A 386 -10.71 -16.41 39.73
CA SER A 386 -10.54 -15.85 41.08
C SER A 386 -10.79 -16.90 42.19
N LEU A 387 -11.73 -17.81 41.98
CA LEU A 387 -11.97 -18.94 42.88
C LEU A 387 -10.80 -19.94 42.90
N LEU A 388 -10.17 -20.18 41.75
CA LEU A 388 -8.99 -21.07 41.62
C LEU A 388 -7.70 -20.47 42.19
N SER A 389 -7.60 -19.15 42.31
CA SER A 389 -6.41 -18.42 42.81
C SER A 389 -6.49 -18.00 44.28
N SER A 390 -7.59 -18.36 44.96
CA SER A 390 -7.74 -18.21 46.42
C SER A 390 -6.99 -19.34 47.14
N PRO A 391 -6.10 -19.08 48.13
CA PRO A 391 -5.46 -20.15 48.87
C PRO A 391 -6.51 -20.96 49.65
N PRO A 392 -6.33 -22.28 49.84
CA PRO A 392 -7.24 -23.06 50.66
C PRO A 392 -7.24 -22.45 52.06
N HIS A 393 -8.42 -22.00 52.51
CA HIS A 393 -8.60 -21.53 53.88
C HIS A 393 -8.24 -22.68 54.84
N PRO A 394 -7.42 -22.41 55.88
CA PRO A 394 -6.97 -23.42 56.85
C PRO A 394 -8.09 -24.00 57.70
#